data_AF-A0A2V8PA96-F1
#
_entry.id   AF-A0A2V8PA96-F1
#
_cell.length_a   1.000
_cell.length_b   1.000
_cell.length_c   1.000
_cell.angle_alpha   90.00
_cell.angle_beta   90.00
_cell.angle_gamma   90.00
#
_symmetry.space_group_name_H-M   'P 1'
#
loop_
_entity.id
_entity.type
_entity.pdbx_description
1 polymer ?
#
loop_
_entity_poly.entity_id
_entity_poly.type
_entity_poly.pdbx_seq_one_letter_code
_entity_poly.pdbx_strand_id
1 'polypeptide(L)'
;MKKLSIAVLLFALIASVAGGAERPYGADDSMNAFWEKFKAAVVKGDKETAAALSAFPISLGYRMGSLKNKAQFMKNYRYLF
;
A
#
# COMPACT_ATOMS: atom_id res chain seq x y z
N MET A 1 9.56 -29.22 -36.12
CA MET A 1 9.95 -28.50 -34.88
C MET A 1 9.21 -27.17 -34.67
N LYS A 2 8.79 -26.43 -35.71
CA LYS A 2 8.09 -25.12 -35.56
C LYS A 2 6.67 -25.17 -34.97
N LYS A 3 5.92 -26.26 -35.19
CA LYS A 3 4.53 -26.41 -34.70
C LYS A 3 4.45 -26.64 -33.19
N LEU A 4 5.54 -27.14 -32.58
CA LEU A 4 5.64 -27.33 -31.13
C LEU A 4 5.88 -26.00 -30.40
N SER A 5 6.66 -25.08 -31.02
CA SER A 5 6.96 -23.76 -30.46
C SER A 5 5.74 -22.83 -30.39
N ILE A 6 4.80 -22.95 -31.34
CA ILE A 6 3.58 -22.14 -31.37
C ILE A 6 2.61 -22.56 -30.26
N ALA A 7 2.51 -23.87 -29.99
CA ALA A 7 1.66 -24.39 -28.91
C ALA A 7 2.16 -23.94 -27.51
N VAL A 8 3.47 -23.89 -27.30
CA VAL A 8 4.07 -23.41 -26.04
C VAL A 8 3.87 -21.90 -25.83
N LEU A 9 3.96 -21.10 -26.90
CA LEU A 9 3.70 -19.66 -26.84
C LEU A 9 2.22 -19.33 -26.58
N LEU A 10 1.29 -20.11 -27.13
CA LEU A 10 -0.14 -19.97 -26.86
C LEU A 10 -0.50 -20.38 -25.42
N PHE A 11 0.17 -21.39 -24.86
CA PHE A 11 -0.06 -21.81 -23.47
C PHE A 11 0.45 -20.78 -22.44
N ALA A 12 1.57 -20.12 -22.74
CA ALA A 12 2.13 -19.07 -21.89
C ALA A 12 1.28 -17.78 -21.86
N LEU A 13 0.52 -17.50 -22.93
CA LEU A 13 -0.31 -16.29 -23.00
C LEU A 13 -1.59 -16.41 -22.15
N ILE A 14 -2.14 -17.62 -21.99
CA ILE A 14 -3.40 -17.84 -21.24
C ILE A 14 -3.15 -17.77 -19.72
N ALA A 15 -1.95 -18.11 -19.25
CA ALA A 15 -1.59 -18.04 -17.83
C ALA A 15 -1.50 -16.59 -17.30
N SER A 16 -1.41 -15.58 -18.17
CA SER A 16 -1.30 -14.18 -17.75
C SER A 16 -2.66 -13.49 -17.51
N VAL A 17 -3.80 -14.10 -17.89
CA VAL A 17 -5.13 -13.49 -17.68
C VAL A 17 -5.82 -13.96 -16.39
N ALA A 18 -5.32 -15.03 -15.76
CA ALA A 18 -5.86 -15.56 -14.50
C ALA A 18 -5.18 -14.98 -13.25
N GLY A 19 -4.24 -14.04 -13.42
CA GLY A 19 -3.59 -13.30 -12.32
C GLY A 19 -4.43 -12.13 -11.79
N GLY A 20 -5.76 -12.21 -11.89
CA GLY A 20 -6.63 -11.33 -11.12
C GLY A 20 -6.46 -11.71 -9.66
N ALA A 21 -5.62 -10.97 -8.94
CA ALA A 21 -5.36 -11.18 -7.53
C ALA A 21 -6.70 -11.33 -6.78
N GLU A 22 -7.03 -12.56 -6.41
CA GLU A 22 -8.14 -12.84 -5.52
C GLU A 22 -7.83 -12.09 -4.22
N ARG A 23 -8.51 -10.96 -3.99
CA ARG A 23 -8.42 -10.29 -2.69
C ARG A 23 -8.92 -11.31 -1.68
N PRO A 24 -8.08 -11.74 -0.73
CA PRO A 24 -8.54 -12.71 0.26
C PRO A 24 -9.74 -12.08 0.97
N TYR A 25 -10.77 -12.89 1.20
CA TYR A 25 -12.08 -12.48 1.75
C TYR A 25 -12.00 -11.71 3.10
N GLY A 26 -10.83 -11.61 3.75
CA GLY A 26 -10.57 -10.78 4.94
C GLY A 26 -9.63 -9.57 4.73
N ALA A 27 -9.16 -9.30 3.51
CA ALA A 27 -8.33 -8.14 3.20
C ALA A 27 -9.10 -6.84 3.50
N ASP A 28 -10.38 -6.79 3.13
CA ASP A 28 -11.22 -5.61 3.32
C ASP A 28 -11.47 -5.32 4.81
N ASP A 29 -11.72 -6.34 5.63
CA ASP A 29 -11.89 -6.20 7.08
C ASP A 29 -10.60 -5.77 7.77
N SER A 30 -9.47 -6.39 7.41
CA SER A 30 -8.16 -6.01 7.96
C SER A 30 -7.74 -4.59 7.58
N MET A 31 -8.07 -4.15 6.37
CA MET A 31 -7.84 -2.81 5.87
C MET A 31 -8.73 -1.78 6.60
N ASN A 32 -10.00 -2.11 6.81
CA ASN A 32 -10.91 -1.27 7.59
C ASN A 32 -10.43 -1.12 9.03
N ALA A 33 -10.04 -2.21 9.69
CA ALA A 33 -9.50 -2.18 11.04
C ALA A 33 -8.22 -1.32 11.14
N PHE A 34 -7.33 -1.41 10.14
CA PHE A 34 -6.18 -0.53 10.02
C PHE A 34 -6.59 0.94 9.95
N TRP A 35 -7.52 1.28 9.04
CA TRP A 35 -7.97 2.66 8.85
C TRP A 35 -8.67 3.24 10.08
N GLU A 36 -9.50 2.46 10.76
CA GLU A 36 -10.15 2.89 12.01
C GLU A 36 -9.10 3.22 13.08
N LYS A 37 -8.11 2.34 13.27
CA LYS A 37 -7.04 2.57 14.24
C LYS A 37 -6.19 3.79 13.88
N PHE A 38 -5.84 3.93 12.60
CA PHE A 38 -5.04 5.05 12.11
C PHE A 38 -5.78 6.39 12.29
N LYS A 39 -7.03 6.47 11.84
CA LYS A 39 -7.87 7.68 12.00
C LYS A 39 -8.06 8.06 13.46
N ALA A 40 -8.31 7.09 14.34
CA ALA A 40 -8.45 7.34 15.76
C ALA A 40 -7.18 7.96 16.38
N ALA A 41 -6.00 7.46 16.00
CA ALA A 41 -4.73 8.04 16.43
C ALA A 41 -4.55 9.47 15.93
N VAL A 42 -4.89 9.75 14.66
CA VAL A 42 -4.83 11.09 14.06
C VAL A 42 -5.75 12.08 14.78
N VAL A 43 -7.02 11.73 14.97
CA VAL A 43 -8.02 12.59 15.63
C VAL A 43 -7.63 12.89 17.08
N LYS A 44 -7.06 11.91 17.79
CA LYS A 44 -6.56 12.09 19.17
C LYS A 44 -5.27 12.94 19.23
N GLY A 45 -4.59 13.16 18.11
CA GLY A 45 -3.25 13.77 18.08
C GLY A 45 -2.15 12.86 18.63
N ASP A 46 -2.38 11.54 18.67
CA ASP A 46 -1.39 10.54 19.06
C ASP A 46 -0.40 10.30 17.91
N LYS A 47 0.63 11.14 17.90
CA LYS A 47 1.63 11.17 16.83
C LYS A 47 2.46 9.90 16.83
N GLU A 48 2.81 9.38 18.01
CA GLU A 48 3.55 8.13 18.20
C GLU A 48 2.87 6.97 17.51
N THR A 49 1.58 6.75 17.79
CA THR A 49 0.80 5.66 17.20
C THR A 49 0.62 5.86 15.70
N ALA A 50 0.28 7.07 15.26
CA ALA A 50 0.12 7.37 13.82
C ALA A 50 1.42 7.11 13.04
N ALA A 51 2.58 7.49 13.59
CA ALA A 51 3.86 7.22 12.96
C ALA A 51 4.24 5.74 12.97
N ALA A 52 3.90 5.00 14.03
CA ALA A 52 4.16 3.56 14.12
C ALA A 52 3.31 2.75 13.11
N LEU A 53 2.11 3.24 12.79
CA LEU A 53 1.22 2.66 11.78
C LEU A 53 1.58 3.09 10.35
N SER A 54 2.52 4.03 10.18
CA SER A 54 2.90 4.54 8.87
C SER A 54 4.07 3.75 8.29
N ALA A 55 3.95 3.37 7.01
CA ALA A 55 5.07 2.85 6.25
C ALA A 55 5.88 4.01 5.65
N PHE A 56 7.19 4.03 5.94
CA PHE A 56 8.12 5.00 5.36
C PHE A 56 8.86 4.38 4.16
N PRO A 57 9.15 5.16 3.10
CA PRO A 57 8.87 6.59 2.95
C PRO A 57 7.42 6.90 2.52
N ILE A 58 6.85 7.98 3.05
CA ILE A 58 5.52 8.47 2.66
C ILE A 58 5.67 9.51 1.55
N SER A 59 5.12 9.25 0.37
CA SER A 59 5.05 10.24 -0.70
C SER A 59 3.85 11.15 -0.48
N LEU A 60 4.07 12.45 -0.35
CA LEU A 60 3.04 13.45 -0.08
C LEU A 60 2.55 14.16 -1.36
N GLY A 61 2.86 13.61 -2.53
CA GLY A 61 2.49 14.18 -3.82
C GLY A 61 3.47 15.24 -4.34
N TYR A 62 3.13 15.82 -5.50
CA TYR A 62 4.06 16.43 -6.47
C TYR A 62 4.89 17.63 -5.97
N ARG A 63 4.62 18.17 -4.76
CA ARG A 63 5.30 19.37 -4.25
C ARG A 63 5.88 19.25 -2.85
N MET A 64 5.56 18.20 -2.09
CA MET A 64 5.94 18.12 -0.67
C MET A 64 7.17 17.24 -0.39
N GLY A 65 7.73 16.59 -1.41
CA GLY A 65 8.77 15.58 -1.22
C GLY A 65 8.26 14.35 -0.45
N SER A 66 9.17 13.43 -0.12
CA SER A 66 8.86 12.25 0.68
C SER A 66 9.28 12.42 2.13
N LEU A 67 8.42 11.97 3.06
CA LEU A 67 8.81 11.78 4.46
C LEU A 67 9.56 10.47 4.57
N LYS A 68 10.86 10.52 4.85
CA LYS A 68 11.75 9.36 4.84
C LYS A 68 11.71 8.55 6.12
N ASN A 69 11.33 9.16 7.24
CA ASN A 69 11.40 8.52 8.55
C ASN A 69 10.42 9.14 9.56
N LYS A 70 10.30 8.47 10.70
CA LYS A 70 9.49 8.89 11.85
C LYS A 70 9.80 10.32 12.31
N ALA A 71 11.07 10.73 12.38
CA ALA A 71 11.43 12.07 12.85
C ALA A 71 10.87 13.18 11.94
N GLN A 72 10.94 12.98 10.62
CA GLN A 72 10.36 13.89 9.64
C GLN A 72 8.82 13.92 9.73
N PHE A 73 8.18 12.77 9.95
CA PHE A 73 6.75 12.71 10.20
C PHE A 73 6.34 13.51 11.45
N MET A 74 7.04 13.30 12.58
CA MET A 74 6.74 14.02 13.83
C MET A 74 6.88 15.53 13.68
N LYS A 75 7.94 15.98 13.02
CA LYS A 75 8.21 17.40 12.78
C LYS A 75 7.10 18.06 11.96
N ASN A 76 6.55 17.34 10.98
CA ASN A 76 5.57 17.87 10.05
C ASN A 76 4.12 17.51 10.41
N TYR A 77 3.88 16.81 11.53
CA TYR A 77 2.57 16.22 11.85
C TYR A 77 1.39 17.20 11.71
N ARG A 78 1.53 18.41 12.24
CA ARG A 78 0.49 19.48 12.19
C ARG A 78 0.18 19.98 10.78
N TYR A 79 1.06 19.70 9.82
CA TYR A 79 0.87 20.09 8.43
C TYR A 79 0.33 18.93 7.57
N LEU A 80 0.38 17.69 8.09
CA LEU A 80 -0.17 16.52 7.43
C LEU A 80 -1.66 16.33 7.72
N PHE A 81 -2.10 16.73 8.92
CA PHE A 81 -3.47 16.62 9.44
C PHE A 81 -3.82 17.91 10.17
#